data_AF-A0A017RXW7-F1
#
_entry.id   AF-A0A017RXW7-F1
#
_cell.length_a   1.000
_cell.length_b   1.000
_cell.length_c   1.000
_cell.angle_alpha   90.00
_cell.angle_beta   90.00
_cell.angle_gamma   90.00
#
_symmetry.space_group_name_H-M   'P 1'
#
loop_
_entity.id
_entity.type
_entity.pdbx_description
1 polymer ?
#
loop_
_entity_poly.entity_id
_entity_poly.type
_entity_poly.pdbx_seq_one_letter_code
_entity_poly.pdbx_strand_id
1 'polypeptide(L)' 'MNLIGFIFFLFGTLMALITAINPRFVWSITESWKATSEPPKTYFMLLRTAGILGTIFGLIMLFFISFTL' A
#
# COMPACT_ATOMS: atom_id res chain seq x y z
N MET A 1 16.03 -12.78 9.24
CA MET A 1 15.82 -11.35 8.89
C MET A 1 15.23 -10.68 10.13
N ASN A 2 15.78 -9.56 10.62
CA ASN A 2 15.47 -9.06 11.98
C ASN A 2 13.98 -8.68 12.14
N LEU A 3 13.43 -8.81 13.36
CA LEU A 3 12.05 -8.41 13.74
C LEU A 3 11.61 -7.05 13.17
N ILE A 4 12.55 -6.11 13.09
CA ILE A 4 12.36 -4.77 12.50
C ILE A 4 11.92 -4.86 11.03
N GLY A 5 12.56 -5.72 10.24
CA GLY A 5 12.21 -5.94 8.84
C GLY A 5 10.81 -6.54 8.68
N PHE A 6 10.44 -7.49 9.53
CA PHE A 6 9.09 -8.06 9.53
C PHE A 6 8.02 -6.99 9.80
N ILE A 7 8.22 -6.16 10.83
CA ILE A 7 7.29 -5.07 11.18
C ILE A 7 7.18 -4.08 10.01
N PHE A 8 8.31 -3.70 9.39
CA PHE A 8 8.30 -2.80 8.23
C PHE A 8 7.47 -3.34 7.06
N PHE A 9 7.68 -4.60 6.67
CA PHE A 9 6.91 -5.23 5.60
C PHE A 9 5.45 -5.42 5.97
N LEU A 10 5.14 -5.68 7.25
CA LEU A 10 3.77 -5.80 7.73
C LEU A 10 3.01 -4.49 7.56
N PHE A 11 3.58 -3.38 8.04
CA PHE A 11 2.97 -2.05 7.89
C PHE A 11 2.84 -1.64 6.42
N GLY A 12 3.87 -1.89 5.61
CA GLY A 12 3.83 -1.60 4.17
C GLY A 12 2.72 -2.37 3.44
N THR A 13 2.55 -3.65 3.78
CA THR A 13 1.50 -4.50 3.18
C THR A 13 0.10 -4.03 3.59
N LEU A 14 -0.10 -3.63 4.85
CA LEU A 14 -1.37 -3.09 5.33
C LEU A 14 -1.73 -1.78 4.61
N MET A 15 -0.77 -0.87 4.42
CA MET A 15 -0.99 0.37 3.67
C MET A 15 -1.32 0.10 2.20
N ALA A 16 -0.63 -0.85 1.57
CA ALA A 16 -0.93 -1.26 0.20
C ALA A 16 -2.36 -1.84 0.07
N LEU A 17 -2.78 -2.64 1.06
CA LEU A 17 -4.13 -3.22 1.10
C LEU A 17 -5.21 -2.15 1.26
N ILE A 18 -5.00 -1.18 2.16
CA ILE A 18 -5.94 -0.05 2.33
C ILE A 18 -6.02 0.76 1.02
N THR A 19 -4.89 0.95 0.34
CA THR A 19 -4.83 1.64 -0.96
C THR A 19 -5.58 0.87 -2.04
N ALA A 20 -5.53 -0.47 -2.03
CA ALA A 20 -6.30 -1.31 -2.95
C ALA A 20 -7.82 -1.19 -2.71
N ILE A 21 -8.25 -1.22 -1.45
CA ILE A 21 -9.68 -1.18 -1.08
C ILE A 21 -10.24 0.23 -1.33
N ASN A 22 -9.60 1.25 -0.76
CA ASN A 22 -10.07 2.63 -0.82
C ASN A 22 -8.92 3.61 -1.16
N PRO A 23 -8.53 3.70 -2.45
CA PRO A 23 -7.46 4.60 -2.88
C PRO A 23 -7.78 6.08 -2.63
N ARG A 24 -9.07 6.46 -2.61
CA ARG A 24 -9.51 7.83 -2.35
C ARG A 24 -9.24 8.25 -0.91
N PHE A 25 -9.47 7.35 0.04
CA PHE A 25 -9.17 7.62 1.44
C PHE A 25 -7.67 7.83 1.66
N VAL A 26 -6.83 6.94 1.11
CA VAL A 26 -5.37 7.07 1.22
C VAL A 26 -4.89 8.38 0.60
N TRP A 27 -5.33 8.66 -0.64
CA TRP A 27 -5.03 9.92 -1.31
C TRP A 27 -5.49 11.15 -0.51
N SER A 28 -6.66 11.07 0.12
CA SER A 28 -7.21 12.16 0.92
C SER A 28 -6.36 12.51 2.14
N ILE A 29 -5.51 11.58 2.61
CA ILE A 29 -4.60 11.79 3.73
C ILE A 29 -3.22 12.21 3.23
N THR A 30 -2.72 11.58 2.16
CA THR A 30 -1.31 11.73 1.74
C THR A 30 -1.08 12.87 0.76
N GLU A 31 -2.05 13.16 -0.10
CA GLU A 31 -1.86 13.99 -1.29
C GLU A 31 -2.91 15.08 -1.48
N SER A 32 -4.06 15.00 -0.80
CA SER A 32 -5.12 16.02 -0.88
C SER A 32 -4.63 17.44 -0.60
N TRP A 33 -3.73 17.61 0.37
CA TRP A 33 -3.18 18.91 0.76
C TRP A 33 -2.31 19.56 -0.33
N LYS A 34 -1.84 18.77 -1.30
CA LYS A 34 -1.05 19.27 -2.45
C LYS A 34 -1.93 19.60 -3.64
N ALA A 35 -3.15 19.06 -3.69
CA ALA A 35 -3.98 19.11 -4.88
C ALA A 35 -4.92 20.32 -4.84
N THR A 36 -4.90 21.12 -5.91
CA THR A 36 -5.84 22.24 -6.09
C THR A 36 -7.25 21.74 -6.48
N SER A 37 -7.35 20.54 -7.03
CA SER A 37 -8.62 19.89 -7.45
C SER A 37 -8.51 18.37 -7.39
N GLU A 38 -9.65 17.67 -7.27
CA GLU A 38 -9.69 16.20 -7.21
C GLU A 38 -9.18 15.56 -8.53
N PRO A 39 -8.28 14.56 -8.46
CA PRO A 39 -7.77 13.85 -9.62
C PRO A 39 -8.86 13.11 -10.41
N PRO A 40 -8.62 12.84 -11.70
CA PRO A 40 -9.56 12.06 -12.51
C PRO A 40 -9.70 10.62 -12.00
N LYS A 41 -10.82 9.97 -12.33
CA LYS A 41 -11.11 8.58 -11.91
C LYS A 41 -10.01 7.58 -12.31
N THR A 42 -9.31 7.83 -13.42
CA THR A 42 -8.19 7.01 -13.90
C THR A 42 -7.01 6.99 -12.93
N TYR A 43 -6.75 8.11 -12.24
CA TYR A 43 -5.71 8.19 -11.23
C TYR A 43 -6.00 7.23 -10.07
N PHE A 44 -7.24 7.23 -9.57
CA PHE A 44 -7.66 6.33 -8.49
C PHE A 44 -7.71 4.85 -8.92
N MET A 45 -8.00 4.57 -10.20
CA MET A 45 -7.87 3.21 -10.75
C MET A 45 -6.40 2.75 -10.72
N LEU A 46 -5.48 3.63 -11.13
CA LEU A 46 -4.05 3.34 -11.13
C LEU A 46 -3.52 3.12 -9.70
N LEU A 47 -3.92 3.95 -8.74
CA LEU A 47 -3.62 3.76 -7.32
C LEU A 47 -4.15 2.43 -6.79
N ARG A 48 -5.38 2.05 -7.14
CA ARG A 48 -5.95 0.76 -6.74
C ARG A 48 -5.14 -0.39 -7.31
N THR A 49 -4.77 -0.36 -8.59
CA THR A 49 -3.94 -1.41 -9.21
C THR A 49 -2.55 -1.47 -8.57
N ALA A 50 -1.93 -0.33 -8.29
CA ALA A 50 -0.66 -0.26 -7.57
C ALA A 50 -0.78 -0.84 -6.15
N GLY A 51 -1.86 -0.54 -5.43
CA GLY A 51 -2.17 -1.12 -4.12
C GLY A 51 -2.33 -2.65 -4.17
N ILE A 52 -3.03 -3.18 -5.19
CA ILE A 52 -3.18 -4.64 -5.37
C ILE A 52 -1.82 -5.31 -5.60
N LEU A 53 -1.02 -4.78 -6.54
CA LEU A 53 0.31 -5.30 -6.82
C LEU A 53 1.23 -5.22 -5.60
N GLY A 54 1.20 -4.10 -4.88
CA GLY A 54 1.95 -3.89 -3.64
C GLY A 54 1.52 -4.85 -2.53
N THR A 55 0.22 -5.17 -2.43
CA THR A 55 -0.30 -6.14 -1.46
C THR A 55 0.20 -7.55 -1.79
N ILE A 56 0.12 -7.97 -3.05
CA ILE A 56 0.61 -9.29 -3.49
C ILE A 56 2.10 -9.42 -3.20
N PHE A 57 2.89 -8.42 -3.57
CA PHE A 57 4.33 -8.40 -3.31
C PHE A 57 4.64 -8.42 -1.80
N GLY A 58 3.93 -7.61 -1.01
CA GLY A 58 4.08 -7.55 0.43
C GLY A 58 3.78 -8.88 1.12
N LEU A 59 2.71 -9.58 0.70
CA LEU A 59 2.36 -10.90 1.21
C LEU A 59 3.42 -11.96 0.86
N ILE A 60 3.94 -11.94 -0.37
CA ILE A 60 5.04 -12.83 -0.78
C ILE A 60 6.27 -12.59 0.10
N MET A 61 6.65 -11.33 0.30
CA MET A 61 7.80 -10.98 1.12
C MET A 61 7.59 -11.38 2.59
N LEU A 62 6.42 -11.12 3.17
CA LEU A 62 6.08 -11.55 4.54
C LEU A 62 6.12 -13.07 4.70
N PHE A 63 5.63 -13.80 3.70
CA PHE A 63 5.71 -15.27 3.68
C PHE A 63 7.16 -15.72 3.76
N PHE A 64 8.05 -15.23 2.88
CA PHE A 64 9.48 -15.60 2.92
C PHE A 64 10.16 -15.19 4.23
N ILE A 65 9.86 -13.99 4.75
CA ILE A 65 10.46 -13.49 6.00
C ILE A 65 10.08 -14.38 7.18
N SER A 66 8.83 -14.87 7.22
CA SER A 66 8.34 -15.71 8.32
C SER A 66 9.10 -17.03 8.49
N PHE A 67 9.70 -17.58 7.43
CA PHE A 67 10.54 -18.78 7.52
C PHE A 67 11.97 -18.50 7.99
N THR A 68 12.35 -17.23 8.12
CA THR A 68 13.72 -16.79 8.45
C THR A 68 13.82 -16.05 9.78
N LEU A 69 12.73 -16.05 10.55
CA LEU A 69 12.58 -15.43 11.87
C LEU A 69 12.86 -16.43 12.99
#